data_AF-A0A1T4KND8-F1
#
_entry.id   AF-A0A1T4KND8-F1
#
_cell.length_a   1.000
_cell.length_b   1.000
_cell.length_c   1.000
_cell.angle_alpha   90.00
_cell.angle_beta   90.00
_cell.angle_gamma   90.00
#
_symmetry.space_group_name_H-M   'P 1'
#
loop_
_entity.id
_entity.type
_entity.pdbx_description
1 polymer ?
#
loop_
_entity_poly.entity_id
_entity_poly.type
_entity_poly.pdbx_seq_one_letter_code
_entity_poly.pdbx_strand_id
1 'polypeptide(L)'
;MLIIDWIRHTSLQIDGSYSYGQTDVQVSDNFEVEAAAVKDRLDGIGYDAIYTSPLSRAKKLAHYCGYTDAIEDPRIKEIFLGEWEMKKWADIIMYDNLDDWFANFHNLTAPGGENLQNLLDRVKEFIQDARLKRHSRIAVFCHGGVINCARYMNSEISKALIFREVPMYGSINTIKYSYLDQHDRVKRDI
;
A
#
# COMPACT_ATOMS: atom_id res chain seq x y z
N MET A 1 11.68 -7.79 17.31
CA MET A 1 10.77 -6.80 16.70
C MET A 1 10.41 -7.31 15.33
N LEU A 2 9.21 -7.03 14.84
CA LEU A 2 8.83 -7.32 13.47
C LEU A 2 9.38 -6.23 12.55
N ILE A 3 10.00 -6.62 11.44
CA ILE A 3 10.36 -5.72 10.35
C ILE A 3 9.41 -6.01 9.18
N ILE A 4 8.80 -4.97 8.62
CA ILE A 4 8.00 -5.09 7.40
C ILE A 4 8.66 -4.24 6.31
N ASP A 5 9.02 -4.88 5.20
CA ASP A 5 9.37 -4.17 3.98
C ASP A 5 8.10 -4.00 3.13
N TRP A 6 7.63 -2.77 2.99
CA TRP A 6 6.49 -2.45 2.15
C TRP A 6 6.96 -2.03 0.76
N ILE A 7 6.62 -2.82 -0.25
CA ILE A 7 7.08 -2.66 -1.62
C ILE A 7 5.95 -2.10 -2.47
N ARG A 8 6.12 -0.91 -3.05
CA ARG A 8 5.16 -0.36 -4.02
C ARG A 8 5.32 -1.10 -5.34
N HIS A 9 4.22 -1.43 -6.00
CA HIS A 9 4.22 -1.88 -7.40
C HIS A 9 5.01 -0.92 -8.33
N THR A 10 5.38 -1.40 -9.51
CA THR A 10 6.04 -0.62 -10.57
C THR A 10 5.10 0.39 -11.23
N SER A 11 5.62 1.23 -12.11
CA SER A 11 4.82 2.15 -12.92
C SER A 11 3.77 1.43 -13.77
N LEU A 12 2.74 2.18 -14.17
CA LEU A 12 1.54 1.68 -14.86
C LEU A 12 1.49 2.20 -16.31
N GLN A 13 0.64 1.59 -17.13
CA GLN A 13 0.34 2.06 -18.51
C GLN A 13 -0.35 3.43 -18.55
N ILE A 14 -0.87 3.89 -17.42
CA ILE A 14 -1.40 5.24 -17.24
C ILE A 14 -0.37 6.10 -16.51
N ASP A 15 -0.40 7.39 -16.78
CA ASP A 15 0.37 8.35 -16.00
C ASP A 15 -0.31 8.67 -14.64
N GLY A 16 0.34 9.52 -13.84
CA GLY A 16 -0.17 9.94 -12.54
C GLY A 16 -1.38 10.86 -12.59
N SER A 17 -1.91 11.19 -13.76
CA SER A 17 -3.08 12.09 -13.90
C SER A 17 -4.40 11.39 -13.62
N TYR A 18 -4.42 10.06 -13.50
CA TYR A 18 -5.62 9.26 -13.28
C TYR A 18 -5.75 8.80 -11.82
N SER A 19 -6.96 8.87 -11.28
CA SER A 19 -7.36 8.22 -10.03
C SER A 19 -7.69 6.76 -10.31
N TYR A 20 -6.77 5.82 -10.11
CA TYR A 20 -7.01 4.42 -10.49
C TYR A 20 -7.51 3.52 -9.35
N GLY A 21 -7.21 3.84 -8.09
CA GLY A 21 -7.71 3.09 -6.93
C GLY A 21 -7.54 1.57 -7.04
N GLN A 22 -8.64 0.82 -6.92
CA GLN A 22 -8.68 -0.63 -7.06
C GLN A 22 -8.91 -1.13 -8.48
N THR A 23 -9.14 -0.26 -9.47
CA THR A 23 -9.17 -0.68 -10.88
C THR A 23 -7.85 -1.39 -11.22
N ASP A 24 -7.97 -2.52 -11.91
CA ASP A 24 -6.82 -3.37 -12.22
C ASP A 24 -6.08 -2.89 -13.47
N VAL A 25 -5.30 -1.83 -13.27
CA VAL A 25 -4.49 -1.21 -14.33
C VAL A 25 -3.19 -2.00 -14.56
N GLN A 26 -2.87 -2.21 -15.83
CA GLN A 26 -1.66 -2.91 -16.26
C GLN A 26 -0.38 -2.12 -15.93
N VAL A 27 0.69 -2.86 -15.63
CA VAL A 27 2.04 -2.30 -15.47
C VAL A 27 2.57 -1.74 -16.80
N SER A 28 3.41 -0.71 -16.71
CA SER A 28 4.01 -0.05 -17.88
C SER A 28 4.95 -0.97 -18.66
N ASP A 29 5.39 -0.49 -19.83
CA ASP A 29 6.41 -1.16 -20.64
C ASP A 29 7.79 -1.17 -19.96
N ASN A 30 8.01 -0.33 -18.95
CA ASN A 30 9.24 -0.31 -18.14
C ASN A 30 9.25 -1.38 -17.03
N PHE A 31 8.20 -2.20 -16.92
CA PHE A 31 8.04 -3.18 -15.85
C PHE A 31 9.30 -4.02 -15.59
N GLU A 32 9.87 -4.63 -16.62
CA GLU A 32 11.01 -5.55 -16.48
C GLU A 32 12.24 -4.85 -15.86
N VAL A 33 12.50 -3.60 -16.25
CA VAL A 33 13.62 -2.79 -15.74
C VAL A 33 13.38 -2.40 -14.28
N GLU A 34 12.19 -1.88 -13.97
CA GLU A 34 11.86 -1.48 -12.60
C GLU A 34 11.79 -2.69 -11.66
N ALA A 35 11.22 -3.81 -12.11
CA ALA A 35 11.09 -5.03 -11.33
C ALA A 35 12.46 -5.69 -11.09
N ALA A 36 13.38 -5.66 -12.06
CA ALA A 36 14.77 -6.09 -11.86
C ALA A 36 15.45 -5.26 -10.75
N ALA A 37 15.32 -3.94 -10.80
CA ALA A 37 15.90 -3.07 -9.77
C ALA A 37 15.27 -3.27 -8.37
N VAL A 38 14.00 -3.67 -8.30
CA VAL A 38 13.37 -4.09 -7.03
C VAL A 38 13.96 -5.42 -6.57
N LYS A 39 14.00 -6.42 -7.44
CA LYS A 39 14.52 -7.76 -7.14
C LYS A 39 15.95 -7.71 -6.62
N ASP A 40 16.83 -6.95 -7.28
CA ASP A 40 18.23 -6.81 -6.88
C ASP A 40 18.37 -6.20 -5.47
N ARG A 41 17.47 -5.29 -5.07
CA ARG A 41 17.46 -4.71 -3.72
C ARG A 41 16.87 -5.64 -2.67
N LEU A 42 16.08 -6.62 -3.07
CA LEU A 42 15.54 -7.66 -2.19
C LEU A 42 16.48 -8.88 -2.08
N ASP A 43 17.48 -8.97 -2.96
CA ASP A 43 18.41 -10.09 -2.98
C ASP A 43 19.15 -10.26 -1.65
N GLY A 44 19.31 -11.52 -1.24
CA GLY A 44 19.92 -11.88 0.04
C GLY A 44 19.09 -11.56 1.30
N ILE A 45 17.90 -10.95 1.18
CA ILE A 45 17.03 -10.69 2.33
C ILE A 45 16.19 -11.94 2.66
N GLY A 46 16.39 -12.49 3.85
CA GLY A 46 15.53 -13.56 4.40
C GLY A 46 14.20 -13.01 4.91
N TYR A 47 13.10 -13.53 4.37
CA TYR A 47 11.74 -13.22 4.79
C TYR A 47 11.06 -14.47 5.35
N ASP A 48 10.39 -14.33 6.48
CA ASP A 48 9.63 -15.41 7.10
C ASP A 48 8.26 -15.63 6.43
N ALA A 49 7.75 -14.58 5.78
CA ALA A 49 6.52 -14.61 5.01
C ALA A 49 6.50 -13.48 3.96
N ILE A 50 5.81 -13.74 2.86
CA ILE A 50 5.60 -12.77 1.78
C ILE A 50 4.09 -12.59 1.60
N TYR A 51 3.65 -11.35 1.54
CA TYR A 51 2.27 -10.98 1.26
C TYR A 51 2.20 -10.12 0.00
N THR A 52 1.09 -10.21 -0.72
CA THR A 52 0.81 -9.34 -1.86
C THR A 52 -0.64 -8.88 -1.84
N SER A 53 -0.88 -7.66 -2.32
CA SER A 53 -2.21 -7.26 -2.72
C SER A 53 -2.70 -8.16 -3.87
N PRO A 54 -3.99 -8.51 -3.93
CA PRO A 54 -4.55 -9.29 -5.02
C PRO A 54 -4.63 -8.53 -6.36
N LEU A 55 -4.35 -7.21 -6.38
CA LEU A 55 -4.33 -6.43 -7.62
C LEU A 55 -3.11 -6.80 -8.47
N SER A 56 -3.30 -6.96 -9.78
CA SER A 56 -2.34 -7.63 -10.66
C SER A 56 -0.97 -6.95 -10.67
N ARG A 57 -0.94 -5.62 -10.63
CA ARG A 57 0.30 -4.81 -10.57
C ARG A 57 1.21 -5.14 -9.39
N ALA A 58 0.65 -5.46 -8.21
CA ALA A 58 1.43 -5.83 -7.04
C ALA A 58 1.85 -7.30 -7.13
N LYS A 59 0.91 -8.19 -7.48
CA LYS A 59 1.14 -9.63 -7.65
C LYS A 59 2.21 -9.92 -8.70
N LYS A 60 2.18 -9.22 -9.83
CA LYS A 60 3.16 -9.37 -10.92
C LYS A 60 4.57 -9.02 -10.46
N LEU A 61 4.73 -7.98 -9.65
CA LEU A 61 6.04 -7.63 -9.07
C LEU A 61 6.51 -8.68 -8.06
N ALA A 62 5.63 -9.17 -7.17
CA ALA A 62 5.95 -10.22 -6.21
C ALA A 62 6.45 -11.49 -6.93
N HIS A 63 5.72 -11.93 -7.97
CA HIS A 63 6.08 -13.07 -8.80
C HIS A 63 7.42 -12.88 -9.50
N TYR A 64 7.66 -11.71 -10.08
CA TYR A 64 8.93 -11.40 -10.76
C TYR A 64 10.13 -11.48 -9.81
N CYS A 65 9.94 -11.04 -8.56
CA CYS A 65 10.95 -11.13 -7.51
C CYS A 65 11.17 -12.57 -7.00
N GLY A 66 10.43 -13.56 -7.51
CA GLY A 66 10.56 -14.97 -7.14
C GLY A 66 9.57 -15.46 -6.09
N TYR A 67 8.62 -14.62 -5.66
CA TYR A 67 7.64 -14.95 -4.62
C TYR A 67 6.29 -15.37 -5.24
N THR A 68 6.30 -16.46 -6.00
CA THR A 68 5.10 -16.95 -6.72
C THR A 68 4.02 -17.53 -5.81
N ASP A 69 4.37 -17.83 -4.56
CA ASP A 69 3.51 -18.35 -3.51
C ASP A 69 3.15 -17.28 -2.45
N ALA A 70 3.39 -16.00 -2.76
CA ALA A 70 3.03 -14.88 -1.89
C ALA A 70 1.56 -14.94 -1.48
N ILE A 71 1.29 -14.73 -0.19
CA ILE A 71 -0.05 -14.81 0.37
C ILE A 71 -0.84 -13.57 -0.06
N GLU A 72 -1.91 -13.76 -0.81
CA GLU A 72 -2.82 -12.68 -1.16
C GLU A 72 -3.60 -12.22 0.08
N ASP A 73 -3.55 -10.92 0.38
CA ASP A 73 -4.31 -10.33 1.48
C ASP A 73 -5.15 -9.15 0.98
N PRO A 74 -6.49 -9.23 0.99
CA PRO A 74 -7.36 -8.14 0.54
C PRO A 74 -7.19 -6.84 1.34
N ARG A 75 -6.70 -6.91 2.58
CA ARG A 75 -6.55 -5.74 3.46
C ARG A 75 -5.46 -4.78 3.01
N ILE A 76 -4.59 -5.21 2.09
CA ILE A 76 -3.52 -4.40 1.48
C ILE A 76 -3.81 -4.02 0.02
N LYS A 77 -5.08 -4.05 -0.43
CA LYS A 77 -5.51 -3.38 -1.69
C LYS A 77 -5.35 -1.87 -1.61
N GLU A 78 -5.24 -1.18 -2.74
CA GLU A 78 -5.27 0.28 -2.77
C GLU A 78 -6.65 0.82 -2.35
N ILE A 79 -6.73 2.11 -2.00
CA ILE A 79 -8.00 2.78 -1.73
C ILE A 79 -9.00 2.56 -2.89
N PHE A 80 -10.23 2.15 -2.59
CA PHE A 80 -11.32 2.07 -3.55
C PHE A 80 -11.89 3.47 -3.80
N LEU A 81 -11.69 3.99 -5.01
CA LEU A 81 -12.10 5.36 -5.34
C LEU A 81 -13.47 5.41 -6.02
N GLY A 82 -14.23 4.32 -6.05
CA GLY A 82 -15.61 4.30 -6.54
C GLY A 82 -15.76 4.97 -7.91
N GLU A 83 -16.70 5.90 -8.02
CA GLU A 83 -16.96 6.66 -9.25
C GLU A 83 -15.82 7.59 -9.70
N TRP A 84 -14.77 7.77 -8.91
CA TRP A 84 -13.58 8.50 -9.33
C TRP A 84 -12.59 7.61 -10.06
N GLU A 85 -12.74 6.28 -10.02
CA GLU A 85 -11.80 5.41 -10.70
C GLU A 85 -11.75 5.65 -12.22
N MET A 86 -10.52 5.71 -12.74
CA MET A 86 -10.18 5.99 -14.14
C MET A 86 -10.63 7.35 -14.67
N LYS A 87 -11.06 8.28 -13.80
CA LYS A 87 -11.18 9.70 -14.14
C LYS A 87 -9.82 10.38 -14.01
N LYS A 88 -9.63 11.47 -14.75
CA LYS A 88 -8.47 12.34 -14.52
C LYS A 88 -8.72 13.12 -13.24
N TRP A 89 -7.67 13.32 -12.44
CA TRP A 89 -7.73 14.18 -11.26
C TRP A 89 -8.30 15.55 -11.61
N ALA A 90 -7.91 16.12 -12.75
CA ALA A 90 -8.40 17.41 -13.23
C ALA A 90 -9.93 17.49 -13.40
N ASP A 91 -10.61 16.36 -13.59
CA ASP A 91 -12.07 16.32 -13.78
C ASP A 91 -12.84 16.13 -12.46
N ILE A 92 -12.15 15.76 -11.36
CA ILE A 92 -12.77 15.46 -10.05
C ILE A 92 -12.32 16.40 -8.93
N ILE A 93 -11.22 17.11 -9.12
CA ILE A 93 -10.75 18.13 -8.18
C ILE A 93 -11.79 19.26 -8.12
N MET A 94 -12.26 19.56 -6.91
CA MET A 94 -13.29 20.58 -6.67
C MET A 94 -12.73 21.92 -6.17
N TYR A 95 -11.41 22.01 -5.91
CA TYR A 95 -10.76 23.26 -5.52
C TYR A 95 -9.86 23.77 -6.64
N ASP A 96 -9.84 25.09 -6.84
CA ASP A 96 -8.93 25.73 -7.80
C ASP A 96 -7.45 25.53 -7.42
N ASN A 97 -7.17 25.25 -6.13
CA ASN A 97 -5.85 24.94 -5.62
C ASN A 97 -5.67 23.43 -5.40
N LEU A 98 -4.77 22.84 -6.20
CA LEU A 98 -4.38 21.43 -6.11
C LEU A 98 -3.79 21.09 -4.74
N ASP A 99 -2.99 21.98 -4.15
CA ASP A 99 -2.36 21.72 -2.85
C ASP A 99 -3.41 21.62 -1.74
N ASP A 100 -4.44 22.46 -1.77
CA ASP A 100 -5.53 22.42 -0.79
C ASP A 100 -6.41 21.18 -0.98
N TRP A 101 -6.66 20.77 -2.23
CA TRP A 101 -7.35 19.53 -2.53
C TRP A 101 -6.62 18.32 -1.97
N PHE A 102 -5.33 18.15 -2.28
CA PHE A 102 -4.58 17.00 -1.78
C PHE A 102 -4.35 17.06 -0.27
N ALA A 103 -4.20 18.25 0.31
CA ALA A 103 -4.15 18.43 1.76
C ALA A 103 -5.46 18.00 2.44
N ASN A 104 -6.62 18.16 1.78
CA ASN A 104 -7.91 17.77 2.33
C ASN A 104 -8.45 16.43 1.82
N PHE A 105 -7.82 15.81 0.81
CA PHE A 105 -8.31 14.59 0.16
C PHE A 105 -8.51 13.44 1.15
N HIS A 106 -7.70 13.40 2.21
CA HIS A 106 -7.83 12.46 3.32
C HIS A 106 -9.15 12.53 4.11
N ASN A 107 -9.94 13.60 3.94
CA ASN A 107 -11.28 13.79 4.52
C ASN A 107 -12.41 13.60 3.49
N LEU A 108 -12.07 13.42 2.22
CA LEU A 108 -13.04 13.22 1.17
C LEU A 108 -13.34 11.73 0.99
N THR A 109 -14.53 11.43 0.48
CA THR A 109 -14.94 10.08 0.10
C THR A 109 -15.50 10.16 -1.30
N ALA A 110 -14.91 9.39 -2.22
CA ALA A 110 -15.44 9.30 -3.57
C ALA A 110 -16.84 8.64 -3.54
N PRO A 111 -17.80 9.06 -4.38
CA PRO A 111 -19.10 8.40 -4.46
C PRO A 111 -18.94 6.90 -4.72
N GLY A 112 -19.58 6.08 -3.89
CA GLY A 112 -19.47 4.61 -3.94
C GLY A 112 -18.09 4.05 -3.57
N GLY A 113 -17.13 4.87 -3.15
CA GLY A 113 -15.78 4.46 -2.74
C GLY A 113 -15.63 4.24 -1.23
N GLU A 114 -14.41 3.93 -0.80
CA GLU A 114 -14.05 3.86 0.62
C GLU A 114 -13.45 5.20 1.08
N ASN A 115 -13.59 5.50 2.37
CA ASN A 115 -12.92 6.64 2.98
C ASN A 115 -11.54 6.23 3.55
N LEU A 116 -10.71 7.22 3.92
CA LEU A 116 -9.39 6.93 4.50
C LEU A 116 -9.46 6.08 5.77
N GLN A 117 -10.50 6.24 6.60
CA GLN A 117 -10.62 5.45 7.83
C GLN A 117 -10.79 3.95 7.51
N ASN A 118 -11.57 3.61 6.46
CA ASN A 118 -11.70 2.22 6.01
C ASN A 118 -10.34 1.63 5.60
N LEU A 119 -9.55 2.38 4.82
CA LEU A 119 -8.18 1.97 4.46
C LEU A 119 -7.28 1.81 5.70
N LEU A 120 -7.31 2.77 6.63
CA LEU A 120 -6.54 2.70 7.87
C LEU A 120 -6.91 1.47 8.70
N ASP A 121 -8.19 1.16 8.84
CA ASP A 121 -8.66 0.05 9.67
C ASP A 121 -8.16 -1.29 9.13
N ARG A 122 -8.31 -1.54 7.83
CA ARG A 122 -7.83 -2.80 7.22
C ARG A 122 -6.31 -2.94 7.22
N VAL A 123 -5.56 -1.85 6.98
CA VAL A 123 -4.09 -1.87 7.07
C VAL A 123 -3.63 -2.11 8.50
N LYS A 124 -4.31 -1.51 9.49
CA LYS A 124 -4.03 -1.72 10.91
C LYS A 124 -4.26 -3.17 11.30
N GLU A 125 -5.37 -3.76 10.86
CA GLU A 125 -5.71 -5.15 11.11
C GLU A 125 -4.62 -6.09 10.56
N PHE A 126 -4.18 -5.89 9.31
CA PHE A 126 -3.07 -6.63 8.72
C PHE A 126 -1.78 -6.54 9.56
N ILE A 127 -1.39 -5.33 9.98
CA ILE A 127 -0.19 -5.11 10.78
C ILE A 127 -0.31 -5.81 12.14
N GLN A 128 -1.46 -5.72 12.79
CA GLN A 128 -1.70 -6.37 14.09
C GLN A 128 -1.56 -7.90 13.98
N ASP A 129 -2.15 -8.50 12.94
CA ASP A 129 -2.01 -9.94 12.71
C ASP A 129 -0.57 -10.34 12.42
N ALA A 130 0.14 -9.57 11.61
CA ALA A 130 1.57 -9.80 11.34
C ALA A 130 2.40 -9.74 12.65
N ARG A 131 2.12 -8.78 13.54
CA ARG A 131 2.79 -8.64 14.84
C ARG A 131 2.54 -9.82 15.78
N LEU A 132 1.41 -10.52 15.63
CA LEU A 132 1.07 -11.70 16.44
C LEU A 132 1.71 -12.99 15.93
N LYS A 133 2.09 -13.06 14.65
CA LYS A 133 2.73 -14.25 14.04
C LYS A 133 4.19 -14.44 14.46
N ARG A 134 4.78 -13.47 15.19
CA ARG A 134 6.17 -13.52 15.70
C ARG A 134 7.24 -13.68 14.61
N HIS A 135 6.94 -13.31 13.36
CA HIS A 135 7.94 -13.20 12.31
C HIS A 135 9.00 -12.14 12.67
N SER A 136 10.23 -12.36 12.24
CA SER A 136 11.32 -11.40 12.34
C SER A 136 11.23 -10.37 11.21
N ARG A 137 11.00 -10.82 9.97
CA ARG A 137 10.92 -9.95 8.80
C ARG A 137 9.95 -10.49 7.76
N ILE A 138 9.10 -9.63 7.21
CA ILE A 138 8.17 -9.98 6.11
C ILE A 138 8.26 -8.97 4.97
N ALA A 139 7.91 -9.40 3.76
CA ALA A 139 7.76 -8.52 2.60
C ALA A 139 6.28 -8.36 2.24
N VAL A 140 5.88 -7.16 1.84
CA VAL A 140 4.48 -6.82 1.51
C VAL A 140 4.42 -6.02 0.21
N PHE A 141 4.03 -6.67 -0.88
CA PHE A 141 3.85 -6.04 -2.19
C PHE A 141 2.47 -5.38 -2.27
N CYS A 142 2.43 -4.05 -2.39
CA CYS A 142 1.20 -3.27 -2.24
C CYS A 142 1.27 -1.93 -3.00
N HIS A 143 0.63 -0.89 -2.44
CA HIS A 143 0.31 0.36 -3.11
C HIS A 143 0.67 1.59 -2.27
N GLY A 144 0.65 2.75 -2.91
CA GLY A 144 1.09 3.99 -2.30
C GLY A 144 0.29 4.40 -1.07
N GLY A 145 -1.04 4.35 -1.15
CA GLY A 145 -1.93 4.70 -0.02
C GLY A 145 -1.73 3.75 1.17
N VAL A 146 -1.59 2.46 0.90
CA VAL A 146 -1.33 1.42 1.92
C VAL A 146 -0.02 1.68 2.67
N ILE A 147 1.06 1.95 1.95
CA ILE A 147 2.37 2.24 2.54
C ILE A 147 2.28 3.48 3.44
N ASN A 148 1.63 4.54 2.95
CA ASN A 148 1.51 5.77 3.73
C ASN A 148 0.59 5.61 4.96
N CYS A 149 -0.43 4.75 4.91
CA CYS A 149 -1.16 4.36 6.11
C CYS A 149 -0.25 3.70 7.15
N ALA A 150 0.63 2.79 6.72
CA ALA A 150 1.61 2.16 7.60
C ALA A 150 2.61 3.17 8.20
N ARG A 151 3.09 4.12 7.38
CA ARG A 151 3.97 5.24 7.82
C ARG A 151 3.28 6.17 8.80
N TYR A 152 2.01 6.52 8.56
CA TYR A 152 1.20 7.33 9.45
C TYR A 152 1.01 6.65 10.82
N MET A 153 0.68 5.35 10.83
CA MET A 153 0.55 4.57 12.08
C MET A 153 1.88 4.45 12.84
N ASN A 154 3.02 4.59 12.16
CA ASN A 154 4.35 4.64 12.77
C ASN A 154 4.83 6.08 13.06
N SER A 155 3.95 7.08 12.96
CA SER A 155 4.25 8.50 13.21
C SER A 155 5.35 9.10 12.30
N GLU A 156 5.59 8.52 11.12
CA GLU A 156 6.59 9.02 10.17
C GLU A 156 6.05 10.17 9.30
N ILE A 157 4.74 10.23 9.11
CA ILE A 157 4.05 11.28 8.34
C ILE A 157 2.77 11.71 9.03
N SER A 158 2.27 12.90 8.71
CA SER A 158 0.96 13.35 9.16
C SER A 158 -0.16 12.78 8.27
N LYS A 159 -1.40 12.80 8.78
CA LYS A 159 -2.58 12.31 8.05
C LYS A 159 -2.77 13.00 6.69
N ALA A 160 -2.46 14.31 6.62
CA ALA A 160 -2.60 15.11 5.40
C ALA A 160 -1.60 14.72 4.29
N LEU A 161 -0.52 14.02 4.62
CA LEU A 161 0.50 13.61 3.63
C LEU A 161 0.20 12.24 2.99
N ILE A 162 -0.80 11.49 3.49
CA ILE A 162 -1.05 10.11 3.07
C ILE A 162 -1.24 9.97 1.56
N PHE A 163 -1.95 10.90 0.93
CA PHE A 163 -2.18 10.88 -0.52
C PHE A 163 -1.41 11.95 -1.28
N ARG A 164 -0.55 12.71 -0.59
CA ARG A 164 0.27 13.78 -1.18
C ARG A 164 1.70 13.31 -1.47
N GLU A 165 2.33 12.65 -0.50
CA GLU A 165 3.72 12.18 -0.59
C GLU A 165 3.76 10.68 -0.82
N VAL A 166 3.17 10.25 -1.94
CA VAL A 166 3.07 8.84 -2.27
C VAL A 166 4.46 8.28 -2.61
N PRO A 167 4.93 7.19 -1.95
CA PRO A 167 6.25 6.62 -2.19
C PRO A 167 6.47 6.27 -3.66
N MET A 168 7.67 6.44 -4.21
CA MET A 168 7.93 6.19 -5.64
C MET A 168 7.60 4.75 -6.07
N TYR A 169 7.31 4.54 -7.36
CA TYR A 169 7.14 3.19 -7.91
C TYR A 169 8.37 2.32 -7.67
N GLY A 170 8.16 1.06 -7.35
CA GLY A 170 9.23 0.14 -6.97
C GLY A 170 9.94 0.49 -5.65
N SER A 171 9.50 1.49 -4.87
CA SER A 171 10.14 1.79 -3.59
C SER A 171 9.97 0.66 -2.58
N ILE A 172 10.96 0.51 -1.69
CA ILE A 172 10.94 -0.41 -0.55
C ILE A 172 10.97 0.46 0.70
N ASN A 173 9.95 0.36 1.55
CA ASN A 173 9.78 1.19 2.74
C ASN A 173 9.83 0.27 3.97
N THR A 174 10.95 0.27 4.69
CA THR A 174 11.18 -0.62 5.82
C THR A 174 10.69 0.02 7.12
N ILE A 175 9.70 -0.60 7.77
CA ILE A 175 9.12 -0.12 9.03
C ILE A 175 9.26 -1.19 10.11
N LYS A 176 9.61 -0.78 11.34
CA LYS A 176 9.81 -1.67 12.48
C LYS A 176 8.64 -1.56 13.45
N TYR A 177 8.10 -2.71 13.88
CA TYR A 177 7.00 -2.80 14.83
C TYR A 177 7.42 -3.60 16.06
N SER A 178 7.01 -3.16 17.25
CA SER A 178 7.07 -4.01 18.45
C SER A 178 6.14 -5.21 18.28
N TYR A 179 6.44 -6.35 18.90
CA TYR A 179 5.46 -7.44 18.92
C TYR A 179 4.25 -7.08 19.77
N LEU A 180 3.13 -7.77 19.55
CA LEU A 180 1.99 -7.78 20.47
C LEU A 180 2.08 -9.03 21.34
N ASP A 181 1.67 -8.91 22.60
CA ASP A 181 1.59 -10.05 23.50
C ASP A 181 0.26 -10.79 23.34
N GLN A 182 0.18 -12.05 23.77
CA GLN A 182 -1.05 -12.84 23.65
C GLN A 182 -2.24 -12.22 24.41
N HIS A 183 -1.98 -11.43 25.45
CA HIS A 183 -3.01 -10.70 26.20
C HIS A 183 -3.65 -9.57 25.39
N ASP A 184 -2.96 -9.03 24.38
CA ASP A 184 -3.51 -8.01 23.47
C ASP A 184 -4.54 -8.61 22.50
N ARG A 185 -4.61 -9.95 22.38
CA ARG A 185 -5.66 -10.61 21.57
C ARG A 185 -7.04 -10.50 22.21
N VAL A 186 -7.14 -10.65 23.54
CA VAL A 186 -8.41 -10.79 24.29
C VAL A 186 -9.20 -9.48 24.35
N LYS A 187 -8.52 -8.32 24.27
CA LYS A 187 -9.19 -7.01 24.22
C LYS A 187 -9.89 -6.70 22.89
N ARG A 188 -9.84 -7.62 21.92
CA ARG A 188 -10.41 -7.42 20.56
C ARG A 188 -11.77 -8.10 20.35
N ASP A 189 -12.19 -8.96 21.27
CA ASP A 189 -13.44 -9.73 21.18
C ASP A 189 -14.54 -9.21 22.12
N ILE A 190 -14.41 -7.99 22.67
CA ILE A 190 -15.36 -7.37 23.61
C ILE A 190 -15.76 -5.98 23.11
#